data_AF-A0A3D3DQV8-F1
#
_entry.id   AF-A0A3D3DQV8-F1
#
_cell.length_a   1.000
_cell.length_b   1.000
_cell.length_c   1.000
_cell.angle_alpha   90.00
_cell.angle_beta   90.00
_cell.angle_gamma   90.00
#
_symmetry.space_group_name_H-M   'P 1'
#
loop_
_entity.id
_entity.type
_entity.pdbx_description
1 polymer ?
#
loop_
_entity_poly.entity_id
_entity_poly.type
_entity_poly.pdbx_seq_one_letter_code
_entity_poly.pdbx_strand_id
1 'polypeptide(L)' 'MSETDTPVQQNVFGEPLDLCSEKPLTGWFRDGCCNTDEGDRGAHTVCAKVTDEFL' A
#
# COMPACT_ATOMS: atom_id res chain seq x y z
N MET A 1 -22.47 -3.83 14.62
CA MET A 1 -21.76 -3.56 13.35
C MET A 1 -20.29 -3.72 13.70
N SER A 2 -19.71 -4.88 13.37
CA SER A 2 -18.33 -5.24 13.73
C SER A 2 -17.36 -4.42 12.90
N GLU A 3 -16.31 -3.88 13.50
CA GLU A 3 -15.25 -3.05 12.88
C GLU A 3 -14.35 -3.83 11.89
N THR A 4 -14.84 -4.93 11.31
CA THR A 4 -14.00 -5.97 10.66
C THR A 4 -14.32 -6.24 9.20
N ASP A 5 -15.13 -5.41 8.53
CA ASP A 5 -15.64 -5.73 7.17
C ASP A 5 -14.93 -5.00 6.03
N THR A 6 -13.79 -4.34 6.28
CA THR A 6 -12.92 -3.91 5.17
C THR A 6 -11.99 -5.08 4.82
N PRO A 7 -12.09 -5.65 3.61
CA PRO A 7 -11.21 -6.75 3.21
C PRO A 7 -9.76 -6.26 3.26
N VAL A 8 -8.96 -6.93 4.08
CA VAL A 8 -7.52 -6.69 4.17
C VAL A 8 -6.90 -7.11 2.84
N GLN A 9 -6.39 -6.14 2.07
CA GLN A 9 -5.66 -6.42 0.84
C GLN A 9 -4.40 -7.24 1.16
N GLN A 10 -4.04 -8.12 0.23
CA GLN A 10 -2.97 -9.08 0.44
C GLN A 10 -1.70 -8.69 -0.32
N ASN A 11 -0.55 -9.04 0.25
CA ASN A 11 0.74 -8.99 -0.42
C ASN A 11 0.84 -10.13 -1.47
N VAL A 12 1.95 -10.17 -2.20
CA VAL A 12 2.18 -11.17 -3.27
C VAL A 12 2.28 -12.61 -2.78
N PHE A 13 2.38 -12.84 -1.47
CA PHE A 13 2.40 -14.16 -0.84
C PHE A 13 1.01 -14.60 -0.34
N GLY A 14 -0.02 -13.77 -0.50
CA GLY A 14 -1.38 -14.06 -0.02
C GLY A 14 -1.57 -13.74 1.47
N GLU A 15 -0.65 -13.03 2.09
CA GLU A 15 -0.71 -12.59 3.49
C GLU A 15 -1.20 -11.13 3.57
N PRO A 16 -1.63 -10.62 4.73
CA PRO A 16 -1.94 -9.19 4.89
C PRO A 16 -0.82 -8.26 4.40
N LEU A 17 -1.18 -7.11 3.83
CA LEU A 17 -0.19 -6.09 3.48
C LEU A 17 0.53 -5.56 4.72
N ASP A 18 1.85 -5.45 4.61
CA ASP A 18 2.70 -4.79 5.60
C ASP A 18 2.83 -3.28 5.31
N LEU A 19 3.25 -2.54 6.34
CA LEU A 19 3.64 -1.13 6.20
C LEU A 19 4.82 -0.99 5.23
N CYS A 20 4.67 -0.13 4.23
CA CYS A 20 5.75 0.22 3.31
C CYS A 20 6.61 1.36 3.87
N SER A 21 5.99 2.47 4.33
CA SER A 21 6.70 3.59 4.95
C SER A 21 5.77 4.53 5.71
N GLU A 22 6.16 4.93 6.93
CA GLU A 22 5.46 5.95 7.72
C GLU A 22 6.19 7.31 7.73
N LYS A 23 7.49 7.31 7.38
CA LYS A 23 8.35 8.51 7.42
C LYS A 23 9.37 8.46 6.27
N PRO A 24 9.04 9.04 5.10
CA PRO A 24 7.81 9.76 4.77
C PRO A 24 6.58 8.85 4.68
N LEU A 25 5.39 9.38 4.97
CA LEU A 25 4.13 8.66 4.84
C LEU A 25 3.81 8.40 3.37
N THR A 26 3.62 7.13 3.01
CA THR A 26 3.36 6.68 1.62
C THR A 26 1.94 6.13 1.42
N GLY A 27 1.69 5.54 0.25
CA GLY A 27 0.43 4.87 -0.10
C GLY A 27 -0.59 5.79 -0.77
N TRP A 28 -1.43 5.25 -1.66
CA TRP A 28 -2.51 5.98 -2.33
C TRP A 28 -3.44 6.65 -1.31
N PHE A 29 -3.84 5.89 -0.29
CA PHE A 29 -4.70 6.39 0.80
C PHE A 29 -3.96 7.18 1.88
N ARG A 30 -2.62 7.32 1.77
CA ARG A 30 -1.75 7.96 2.78
C ARG A 30 -1.87 7.31 4.16
N ASP A 31 -1.89 5.99 4.20
CA ASP A 31 -1.92 5.15 5.42
C ASP A 31 -0.61 4.38 5.65
N GLY A 32 0.38 4.56 4.77
CA GLY A 32 1.67 3.88 4.84
C GLY A 32 1.74 2.53 4.12
N CYS A 33 0.63 2.05 3.53
CA CYS A 33 0.54 0.77 2.84
C CYS A 33 0.38 0.95 1.31
N CYS A 34 0.70 -0.10 0.55
CA CYS A 34 0.56 -0.14 -0.92
C CYS A 34 -0.80 -0.72 -1.37
N ASN A 35 -1.85 -0.45 -0.60
CA ASN A 35 -3.24 -0.77 -0.93
C ASN A 35 -3.81 0.21 -1.95
N THR A 36 -4.72 -0.29 -2.78
CA THR A 36 -5.29 0.42 -3.93
C THR A 36 -6.81 0.28 -4.00
N ASP A 37 -7.49 1.07 -4.82
CA ASP A 37 -8.88 0.85 -5.23
C ASP A 37 -9.06 1.14 -6.73
N GLU A 38 -10.30 1.15 -7.21
CA GLU A 38 -10.64 1.50 -8.60
C GLU A 38 -10.33 2.97 -8.95
N GLY A 39 -10.16 3.83 -7.95
CA GLY A 39 -9.80 5.23 -8.11
C GLY A 39 -8.31 5.45 -8.38
N ASP A 40 -7.45 4.57 -7.87
CA ASP A 40 -6.01 4.62 -8.10
C ASP A 40 -5.62 4.09 -9.49
N ARG A 41 -5.80 4.95 -10.48
CA ARG A 41 -5.39 4.67 -11.87
C ARG A 41 -3.88 4.48 -12.04
N GLY A 42 -3.07 4.93 -11.07
CA GLY A 42 -1.62 4.78 -11.08
C GLY A 42 -1.15 3.43 -10.56
N ALA A 43 -2.02 2.68 -9.87
CA ALA A 43 -1.73 1.40 -9.24
C ALA A 43 -0.48 1.45 -8.37
N HIS A 44 -0.52 2.23 -7.28
CA HIS A 44 0.55 2.39 -6.30
C HIS A 44 0.71 1.14 -5.40
N THR A 45 0.81 -0.05 -6.00
CA THR A 45 0.80 -1.36 -5.34
C THR A 45 2.17 -1.98 -5.12
N VAL A 46 3.24 -1.33 -5.59
CA VAL A 46 4.62 -1.80 -5.43
C VAL A 46 5.34 -1.01 -4.35
N CYS A 47 5.63 -1.66 -3.22
CA CYS A 47 6.53 -1.09 -2.23
C CYS A 47 7.98 -1.23 -2.69
N ALA A 48 8.70 -0.12 -2.83
CA ALA A 48 10.08 -0.10 -3.32
C ALA A 48 10.99 0.78 -2.47
N LYS A 49 12.26 0.39 -2.37
CA LYS A 49 13.33 1.28 -1.89
C LYS A 49 13.90 2.00 -3.09
N VAL A 50 13.71 3.31 -3.14
CA VAL A 50 14.18 4.15 -4.25
C VAL A 50 15.67 4.42 -4.14
N THR A 51 16.33 4.58 -5.29
CA THR A 51 17.73 4.97 -5.44
C THR A 51 17.84 6.20 -6.32
N ASP A 52 18.97 6.90 -6.29
CA ASP A 52 19.18 8.11 -7.10
C ASP A 52 19.14 7.84 -8.62
N GLU A 53 19.43 6.62 -9.08
CA GLU A 53 19.32 6.26 -10.51
C GLU A 53 17.86 6.13 -10.98
N PHE A 54 16.96 5.75 -10.07
CA PHE A 54 15.53 5.59 -10.37
C PHE A 54 14.78 6.93 -10.37
N LEU A 55 15.29 7.93 -9.62
CA LEU A 55 14.70 9.26 -9.46
C LEU A 55 15.11 10.21 -10.60
#